data_AF-A0A7S4RHQ1-F1
#
_entry.id   AF-A0A7S4RHQ1-F1
#
_cell.length_a   1.000
_cell.length_b   1.000
_cell.length_c   1.000
_cell.angle_alpha   90.00
_cell.angle_beta   90.00
_cell.angle_gamma   90.00
#
_symmetry.space_group_name_H-M   'P 1'
#
loop_
_entity.id
_entity.type
_entity.pdbx_description
1 polymer ?
#
loop_
_entity_poly.entity_id
_entity_poly.type
_entity_poly.pdbx_seq_one_letter_code
_entity_poly.pdbx_strand_id
1 'polypeptide(L)'
;MMKTYGYSHGFVDSSPNLGLLWYFFIQTFGRFRLYYIIVFAGLPYIFISPICARLHRYPFEMSTAFAFLWVLHKPVPTIYDVFITFTLVLLSPRSVIRMGNACLVAVVSLIVPIVLFIMDYWMWLETGVGNANYMFFQCLAFNGFYATILLEFVVASLQRDKTLRLTEKETK
;
A
#
# COMPACT_ATOMS: atom_id res chain seq x y z
N MET A 1 19.02 25.82 -11.76
CA MET A 1 18.75 26.38 -10.41
C MET A 1 18.11 25.26 -9.60
N MET A 2 18.85 24.69 -8.63
CA MET A 2 18.40 23.60 -7.76
C MET A 2 17.06 23.97 -7.10
N LYS A 3 15.99 23.24 -7.41
CA LYS A 3 14.75 23.30 -6.63
C LYS A 3 14.91 22.43 -5.40
N THR A 4 14.94 23.12 -4.27
CA THR A 4 15.03 22.69 -2.88
C THR A 4 14.22 21.43 -2.57
N TYR A 5 14.91 20.43 -2.00
CA TYR A 5 14.38 19.20 -1.37
C TYR A 5 13.56 19.50 -0.10
N GLY A 6 12.41 20.16 -0.24
CA GLY A 6 11.72 20.69 0.94
C GLY A 6 10.21 20.85 0.83
N TYR A 7 9.49 19.99 0.11
CA TYR A 7 8.03 19.91 0.20
C TYR A 7 7.55 18.51 -0.18
N SER A 8 7.47 17.59 0.80
CA SER A 8 6.89 16.26 0.59
C SER A 8 6.06 15.79 1.78
N HIS A 9 5.42 16.73 2.49
CA HIS A 9 4.52 16.39 3.61
C HIS A 9 3.15 17.05 3.53
N GLY A 10 2.85 17.78 2.45
CA GLY A 10 1.53 18.35 2.22
C GLY A 10 0.81 17.64 1.08
N PHE A 11 -0.39 17.11 1.34
CA PHE A 11 -1.40 16.78 0.32
C PHE A 11 -1.83 17.99 -0.55
N VAL A 12 -1.24 19.17 -0.30
CA VAL A 12 -1.64 20.48 -0.82
C VAL A 12 -0.93 20.83 -2.12
N ASP A 13 0.21 20.18 -2.41
CA ASP A 13 0.92 20.43 -3.66
C ASP A 13 0.13 19.80 -4.82
N SER A 14 -0.56 20.63 -5.60
CA SER A 14 -1.36 20.20 -6.76
C SER A 14 -0.49 19.87 -7.97
N SER A 15 0.84 19.97 -7.81
CA SER A 15 1.83 19.57 -8.81
C SER A 15 1.62 18.11 -9.21
N PRO A 16 1.67 17.78 -10.52
CA PRO A 16 1.46 16.42 -11.00
C PRO A 16 2.43 15.47 -10.31
N ASN A 17 1.88 14.45 -9.66
CA ASN A 17 2.65 13.39 -9.04
C ASN A 17 2.02 12.03 -9.34
N LEU A 18 2.85 10.99 -9.29
CA LEU A 18 2.46 9.61 -9.60
C LEU A 18 1.84 8.93 -8.37
N GLY A 19 0.95 9.66 -7.70
CA GLY A 19 0.27 9.28 -6.48
C GLY A 19 -1.22 9.12 -6.69
N LEU A 20 -1.82 8.09 -6.09
CA LEU A 20 -3.26 7.84 -6.18
C LEU A 20 -4.09 9.04 -5.67
N LEU A 21 -3.64 9.63 -4.57
CA LEU A 21 -4.37 10.70 -3.90
C LEU A 21 -4.29 12.03 -4.66
N TRP A 22 -3.25 12.25 -5.47
CA TRP A 22 -3.15 13.47 -6.26
C TRP A 22 -4.31 13.66 -7.22
N TYR A 23 -4.62 12.63 -8.03
CA TYR A 23 -5.71 12.70 -9.00
C TYR A 23 -7.08 12.86 -8.32
N PHE A 24 -7.25 12.31 -7.12
CA PHE A 24 -8.44 12.55 -6.30
C PHE A 24 -8.54 14.03 -5.86
N PHE A 25 -7.44 14.62 -5.38
CA PHE A 25 -7.42 15.99 -4.88
C PHE A 25 -7.52 17.06 -5.97
N ILE A 26 -7.07 16.80 -7.20
CA ILE A 26 -7.27 17.75 -8.31
C ILE A 26 -8.74 17.84 -8.73
N GLN A 27 -9.49 16.74 -8.66
CA GLN A 27 -10.92 16.71 -9.01
C GLN A 27 -11.82 17.23 -7.88
N THR A 28 -11.35 17.13 -6.64
CA THR A 28 -12.10 17.56 -5.47
C THR A 28 -12.16 19.08 -5.40
N PHE A 29 -13.38 19.63 -5.25
CA PHE A 29 -13.59 21.06 -5.04
C PHE A 29 -12.79 21.58 -3.85
N GLY A 30 -12.20 22.77 -3.99
CA GLY A 30 -11.37 23.41 -2.95
C GLY A 30 -12.01 23.43 -1.57
N ARG A 31 -13.32 23.70 -1.51
CA ARG A 31 -14.11 23.75 -0.27
C ARG A 31 -14.07 22.44 0.54
N PHE A 32 -13.96 21.28 -0.11
CA PHE A 32 -13.98 19.97 0.54
C PHE A 32 -12.59 19.37 0.76
N ARG A 33 -11.51 20.02 0.27
CA ARG A 33 -10.15 19.45 0.35
C ARG A 33 -9.72 19.15 1.78
N LEU A 34 -9.96 20.07 2.72
CA LEU A 34 -9.59 19.87 4.13
C LEU A 34 -10.28 18.65 4.75
N TYR A 35 -11.57 18.47 4.44
CA TYR A 35 -12.33 17.31 4.91
C TYR A 35 -11.68 16.00 4.44
N TYR A 36 -11.37 15.88 3.15
CA TYR A 36 -10.76 14.67 2.62
C TYR A 36 -9.33 14.45 3.10
N ILE A 37 -8.54 15.52 3.31
CA ILE A 37 -7.20 15.40 3.91
C ILE A 37 -7.29 14.77 5.30
N ILE A 38 -8.22 15.23 6.15
CA ILE A 38 -8.41 14.66 7.50
C ILE A 38 -8.84 13.20 7.41
N VAL A 39 -9.77 12.86 6.51
CA VAL A 39 -10.22 11.48 6.32
C VAL A 39 -9.07 10.59 5.86
N PHE A 40 -8.38 10.92 4.77
CA PHE A 40 -7.30 10.08 4.22
C PHE A 40 -6.09 9.98 5.15
N ALA A 41 -5.75 11.05 5.87
CA ALA A 41 -4.71 10.99 6.90
C ALA A 41 -5.14 10.18 8.12
N GLY A 42 -6.44 10.19 8.48
CA GLY A 42 -7.01 9.49 9.63
C GLY A 42 -7.23 7.98 9.42
N LEU A 43 -7.57 7.57 8.19
CA LEU A 43 -7.85 6.18 7.82
C LEU A 43 -6.79 5.15 8.28
N PRO A 44 -5.46 5.34 8.08
CA PRO A 44 -4.48 4.33 8.47
C PRO A 44 -4.48 4.06 9.98
N TYR A 45 -4.79 5.06 10.82
CA TYR A 45 -4.82 4.92 12.27
C TYR A 45 -5.93 3.98 12.76
N ILE A 46 -7.05 3.90 12.04
CA ILE A 46 -8.14 2.99 12.35
C ILE A 46 -7.64 1.54 12.25
N PHE A 47 -6.81 1.23 11.25
CA PHE A 47 -6.26 -0.11 11.02
C PHE A 47 -5.14 -0.50 12.01
N ILE A 48 -4.47 0.47 12.66
CA ILE A 48 -3.43 0.17 13.65
C ILE A 48 -4.02 -0.56 14.85
N SER A 49 -5.16 -0.10 15.36
CA SER A 49 -5.77 -0.65 16.59
C SER A 49 -6.09 -2.16 16.53
N PRO A 50 -6.76 -2.72 15.48
CA PRO A 50 -7.02 -4.15 15.40
C PRO A 50 -5.74 -4.96 15.17
N ILE A 51 -4.79 -4.44 14.40
CA ILE A 51 -3.52 -5.15 14.10
C ILE A 51 -2.69 -5.28 15.38
N CYS A 52 -2.53 -4.21 16.15
CA CYS A 52 -1.87 -4.25 17.46
C CYS A 52 -2.55 -5.27 18.38
N ALA A 53 -3.88 -5.22 18.52
CA ALA A 53 -4.59 -6.11 19.42
C ALA A 53 -4.41 -7.60 19.06
N ARG A 54 -4.42 -7.93 17.76
CA ARG A 54 -4.38 -9.31 17.28
C ARG A 54 -2.96 -9.87 17.11
N LEU A 55 -2.01 -9.07 16.61
CA LEU A 55 -0.66 -9.53 16.24
C LEU A 55 0.42 -9.14 17.27
N HIS A 56 0.07 -8.64 18.47
CA HIS A 56 1.06 -8.23 19.49
C HIS A 56 2.11 -9.30 19.85
N ARG A 57 1.79 -10.61 19.72
CA ARG A 57 2.73 -11.71 20.00
C ARG A 57 3.72 -11.98 18.86
N TYR A 58 3.50 -11.38 17.70
CA TYR A 58 4.17 -11.67 16.44
C TYR A 58 4.71 -10.36 15.83
N PRO A 59 5.83 -9.83 16.35
CA PRO A 59 6.32 -8.49 16.00
C PRO A 59 6.72 -8.36 14.53
N PHE A 60 7.20 -9.43 13.89
CA PHE A 60 7.56 -9.41 12.47
C PHE A 60 6.33 -9.31 11.57
N GLU A 61 5.30 -10.09 11.82
CA GLU A 61 4.04 -10.02 11.06
C GLU A 61 3.34 -8.67 11.28
N MET A 62 3.42 -8.14 12.50
CA MET A 62 2.91 -6.82 12.82
C MET A 62 3.67 -5.72 12.05
N SER A 63 5.01 -5.74 12.04
CA SER A 63 5.81 -4.74 11.31
C SER A 63 5.60 -4.83 9.80
N THR A 64 5.47 -6.03 9.24
CA THR A 64 5.10 -6.23 7.83
C THR A 64 3.75 -5.58 7.52
N ALA A 65 2.72 -5.82 8.34
CA ALA A 65 1.39 -5.24 8.13
C ALA A 65 1.41 -3.70 8.20
N PHE A 66 2.19 -3.11 9.12
CA PHE A 66 2.38 -1.66 9.17
C PHE A 66 3.14 -1.11 7.97
N ALA A 67 4.15 -1.82 7.48
CA ALA A 67 4.88 -1.41 6.28
C ALA A 67 3.93 -1.37 5.07
N PHE A 68 3.06 -2.37 4.89
CA PHE A 68 2.04 -2.34 3.84
C PHE A 68 1.06 -1.17 4.00
N LEU A 69 0.53 -0.95 5.21
CA LEU A 69 -0.38 0.16 5.48
C LEU A 69 0.26 1.52 5.19
N TRP A 70 1.54 1.67 5.51
CA TRP A 70 2.33 2.86 5.20
C TRP A 70 2.38 3.09 3.69
N VAL A 71 2.74 2.08 2.89
CA VAL A 71 2.83 2.22 1.44
C VAL A 71 1.47 2.53 0.80
N LEU A 72 0.39 1.90 1.26
CA LEU A 72 -0.97 2.15 0.75
C LEU A 72 -1.46 3.59 0.97
N HIS A 73 -1.04 4.22 2.07
CA HIS A 73 -1.47 5.58 2.42
C HIS A 73 -0.41 6.64 2.10
N LYS A 74 0.78 6.23 1.67
CA LYS A 74 1.85 7.15 1.25
C LYS A 74 1.43 7.86 -0.03
N PRO A 75 1.51 9.21 -0.11
CA PRO A 75 1.10 9.96 -1.29
C PRO A 75 1.79 9.49 -2.58
N VAL A 76 3.09 9.20 -2.51
CA VAL A 76 3.88 8.67 -3.63
C VAL A 76 4.69 7.47 -3.13
N PRO A 77 4.31 6.23 -3.49
CA PRO A 77 5.09 5.05 -3.16
C PRO A 77 6.39 5.04 -3.97
N THR A 78 7.47 4.61 -3.33
CA THR A 78 8.78 4.44 -3.97
C THR A 78 9.10 2.97 -4.15
N ILE A 79 10.02 2.67 -5.07
CA ILE A 79 10.52 1.32 -5.30
C ILE A 79 11.12 0.72 -4.00
N TYR A 80 11.81 1.54 -3.20
CA TYR A 80 12.38 1.10 -1.92
C TYR A 80 11.32 0.62 -0.93
N ASP A 81 10.17 1.29 -0.89
CA ASP A 81 9.09 0.88 0.01
C ASP A 81 8.59 -0.52 -0.36
N VAL A 82 8.43 -0.79 -1.67
CA VAL A 82 8.03 -2.10 -2.18
C VAL A 82 9.06 -3.17 -1.80
N PHE A 83 10.35 -2.93 -2.03
CA PHE A 83 11.40 -3.87 -1.65
C PHE A 83 11.37 -4.19 -0.16
N ILE A 84 11.32 -3.18 0.71
CA ILE A 84 11.28 -3.36 2.17
C ILE A 84 10.09 -4.22 2.57
N THR A 85 8.91 -3.95 2.01
CA THR A 85 7.69 -4.72 2.36
C THR A 85 7.79 -6.17 1.94
N PHE A 86 8.27 -6.48 0.73
CA PHE A 86 8.48 -7.86 0.29
C PHE A 86 9.56 -8.57 1.09
N THR A 87 10.65 -7.88 1.48
CA THR A 87 11.67 -8.45 2.37
C THR A 87 11.08 -8.80 3.74
N LEU A 88 10.23 -7.95 4.30
CA LEU A 88 9.55 -8.22 5.58
C LEU A 88 8.55 -9.38 5.47
N VAL A 89 7.85 -9.52 4.33
CA VAL A 89 7.02 -10.70 4.06
C VAL A 89 7.86 -11.97 4.10
N LEU A 90 8.99 -12.00 3.38
CA LEU A 90 9.88 -13.16 3.31
C LEU A 90 10.48 -13.54 4.67
N LEU A 91 10.65 -12.58 5.58
CA LEU A 91 11.11 -12.82 6.95
C LEU A 91 10.08 -13.60 7.81
N SER A 92 8.84 -13.71 7.34
CA SER A 92 7.74 -14.42 8.01
C SER A 92 7.27 -15.66 7.23
N PRO A 93 8.15 -16.64 6.95
CA PRO A 93 7.87 -17.74 6.03
C PRO A 93 6.68 -18.60 6.48
N ARG A 94 6.44 -18.69 7.80
CA ARG A 94 5.32 -19.45 8.37
C ARG A 94 3.95 -18.88 8.02
N SER A 95 3.87 -17.57 7.80
CA SER A 95 2.65 -16.89 7.36
C SER A 95 2.55 -16.94 5.84
N VAL A 96 3.66 -16.78 5.12
CA VAL A 96 3.71 -16.82 3.65
C VAL A 96 3.20 -18.16 3.08
N ILE A 97 3.58 -19.28 3.67
CA ILE A 97 3.16 -20.62 3.21
C ILE A 97 1.63 -20.80 3.26
N ARG A 98 0.93 -20.03 4.11
CA ARG A 98 -0.52 -20.11 4.28
C ARG A 98 -1.29 -19.09 3.42
N MET A 99 -0.60 -18.25 2.66
CA MET A 99 -1.25 -17.29 1.76
C MET A 99 -1.96 -18.01 0.61
N GLY A 100 -3.15 -17.56 0.25
CA GLY A 100 -3.95 -18.19 -0.78
C GLY A 100 -3.51 -17.83 -2.20
N ASN A 101 -4.21 -18.42 -3.18
CA ASN A 101 -3.99 -18.16 -4.60
C ASN A 101 -4.22 -16.69 -4.98
N ALA A 102 -5.05 -15.95 -4.25
CA ALA A 102 -5.29 -14.53 -4.47
C ALA A 102 -4.01 -13.70 -4.31
N CYS A 103 -3.11 -14.08 -3.38
CA CYS A 103 -1.81 -13.44 -3.25
C CYS A 103 -0.95 -13.67 -4.50
N LEU A 104 -0.88 -14.91 -4.99
CA LEU A 104 -0.10 -15.23 -6.19
C LEU A 104 -0.60 -14.44 -7.39
N VAL A 105 -1.92 -14.39 -7.59
CA VAL A 105 -2.53 -13.59 -8.64
C VAL A 105 -2.17 -12.12 -8.46
N ALA A 106 -2.31 -11.56 -7.25
CA ALA A 106 -1.99 -10.16 -7.00
C ALA A 106 -0.51 -9.82 -7.26
N VAL A 107 0.43 -10.68 -6.84
CA VAL A 107 1.86 -10.49 -7.07
C VAL A 107 2.20 -10.54 -8.57
N VAL A 108 1.64 -11.48 -9.31
CA VAL A 108 1.84 -11.55 -10.77
C VAL A 108 1.19 -10.35 -11.46
N SER A 109 -0.01 -9.95 -11.02
CA SER A 109 -0.72 -8.80 -11.57
C SER A 109 -0.02 -7.46 -11.30
N LEU A 110 0.85 -7.34 -10.28
CA LEU A 110 1.66 -6.13 -10.05
C LEU A 110 2.60 -5.78 -11.22
N ILE A 111 2.95 -6.75 -12.08
CA ILE A 111 3.76 -6.47 -13.28
C ILE A 111 3.02 -5.49 -14.21
N VAL A 112 1.68 -5.61 -14.31
CA VAL A 112 0.86 -4.78 -15.19
C VAL A 112 0.98 -3.28 -14.85
N PRO A 113 0.67 -2.81 -13.62
CA PRO A 113 0.81 -1.41 -13.29
C PRO A 113 2.26 -0.93 -13.29
N ILE A 114 3.26 -1.80 -13.09
CA ILE A 114 4.68 -1.42 -13.18
C ILE A 114 5.07 -1.13 -14.64
N VAL A 115 4.68 -1.97 -15.58
CA VAL A 115 4.97 -1.76 -17.01
C VAL A 115 4.24 -0.52 -17.53
N LEU A 116 2.96 -0.37 -17.16
CA LEU A 116 2.19 0.83 -17.49
C LEU A 116 2.85 2.09 -16.93
N PHE A 117 3.42 2.03 -15.72
CA PHE A 117 4.09 3.17 -15.09
C PHE A 117 5.21 3.73 -15.97
N ILE A 118 6.02 2.85 -16.54
CA ILE A 118 7.14 3.23 -17.41
C ILE A 118 6.60 3.93 -18.66
N MET A 119 5.53 3.41 -19.25
CA MET A 119 4.91 3.97 -20.44
C MET A 119 4.27 5.34 -20.16
N ASP A 120 3.45 5.44 -19.11
CA ASP A 120 2.76 6.68 -18.72
C ASP A 120 3.75 7.77 -18.30
N TYR A 121 4.83 7.41 -17.60
CA TYR A 121 5.92 8.33 -17.28
C TYR A 121 6.51 8.96 -18.55
N TRP A 122 6.84 8.14 -19.55
CA TRP A 122 7.39 8.61 -20.82
C TRP A 122 6.38 9.48 -21.59
N MET A 123 5.11 9.07 -21.64
CA MET A 123 4.05 9.83 -22.32
C MET A 123 3.81 11.22 -21.69
N TRP A 124 3.97 11.32 -20.38
CA TRP A 124 3.68 12.54 -19.65
C TRP A 124 4.84 13.53 -19.64
N LEU A 125 6.07 13.05 -19.43
CA LEU A 125 7.24 13.91 -19.28
C LEU A 125 7.94 14.21 -20.60
N GLU A 126 8.02 13.24 -21.52
CA GLU A 126 8.79 13.41 -22.76
C GLU A 126 7.91 13.91 -23.91
N THR A 127 6.76 13.27 -24.12
CA THR A 127 5.93 13.55 -25.31
C THR A 127 4.76 14.50 -25.03
N GLY A 128 4.38 14.69 -23.76
CA GLY A 128 3.31 15.62 -23.36
C GLY A 128 1.90 15.21 -23.80
N VAL A 129 1.70 13.97 -24.26
CA VAL A 129 0.39 13.43 -24.70
C VAL A 129 -0.27 12.52 -23.67
N GLY A 130 0.32 12.38 -22.48
CA GLY A 130 -0.21 11.56 -21.40
C GLY A 130 -1.59 12.01 -20.91
N ASN A 131 -2.48 11.05 -20.64
CA ASN A 131 -3.81 11.32 -20.08
C ASN A 131 -3.83 10.95 -18.59
N ALA A 132 -4.27 11.89 -17.76
CA ALA A 132 -4.26 11.77 -16.29
C ALA A 132 -5.12 10.60 -15.78
N ASN A 133 -6.15 10.22 -16.56
CA ASN A 133 -7.02 9.10 -16.20
C ASN A 133 -6.27 7.76 -16.23
N TYR A 134 -5.37 7.54 -17.19
CA TYR A 134 -4.60 6.29 -17.28
C TYR A 134 -3.63 6.16 -16.09
N MET A 135 -2.91 7.23 -15.77
CA MET A 135 -2.06 7.29 -14.57
C MET A 135 -2.84 6.96 -13.29
N PHE A 136 -4.04 7.53 -13.14
CA PHE A 136 -4.87 7.25 -11.98
C PHE A 136 -5.31 5.78 -11.88
N PHE A 137 -5.86 5.21 -12.96
CA PHE A 137 -6.32 3.82 -12.95
C PHE A 137 -5.17 2.84 -12.70
N GLN A 138 -3.98 3.16 -13.19
CA GLN A 138 -2.79 2.37 -12.91
C GLN A 138 -2.36 2.45 -11.43
N CYS A 139 -2.31 3.65 -10.84
CA CYS A 139 -2.03 3.82 -9.41
C CYS A 139 -3.08 3.12 -8.54
N LEU A 140 -4.35 3.15 -8.96
CA LEU A 140 -5.46 2.43 -8.33
C LEU A 140 -5.27 0.92 -8.40
N ALA A 141 -4.93 0.38 -9.57
CA ALA A 141 -4.66 -1.04 -9.76
C ALA A 141 -3.46 -1.50 -8.89
N PHE A 142 -2.38 -0.73 -8.86
CA PHE A 142 -1.23 -0.99 -7.99
C PHE A 142 -1.66 -1.07 -6.51
N ASN A 143 -2.40 -0.08 -6.01
CA ASN A 143 -2.90 -0.08 -4.63
C ASN A 143 -3.87 -1.24 -4.36
N GLY A 144 -4.73 -1.60 -5.31
CA GLY A 144 -5.66 -2.72 -5.18
C GLY A 144 -4.97 -4.07 -5.03
N PHE A 145 -3.98 -4.35 -5.88
CA PHE A 145 -3.17 -5.58 -5.76
C PHE A 145 -2.37 -5.59 -4.46
N TYR A 146 -1.77 -4.45 -4.12
CA TYR A 146 -0.96 -4.33 -2.91
C TYR A 146 -1.81 -4.48 -1.63
N ALA A 147 -3.05 -3.97 -1.62
CA ALA A 147 -4.02 -4.19 -0.55
C ALA A 147 -4.48 -5.66 -0.48
N THR A 148 -4.63 -6.33 -1.62
CA THR A 148 -4.96 -7.77 -1.67
C THR A 148 -3.85 -8.60 -1.02
N ILE A 149 -2.58 -8.29 -1.30
CA ILE A 149 -1.42 -8.95 -0.67
C ILE A 149 -1.42 -8.72 0.85
N LEU A 150 -1.67 -7.49 1.30
CA LEU A 150 -1.80 -7.17 2.73
C LEU A 150 -2.91 -8.00 3.40
N LEU A 151 -4.10 -8.06 2.79
CA LEU A 151 -5.24 -8.80 3.34
C LEU A 151 -4.92 -10.29 3.46
N GLU A 152 -4.40 -10.91 2.40
CA GLU A 152 -3.97 -12.31 2.41
C GLU A 152 -2.90 -12.57 3.48
N PHE A 153 -1.94 -11.66 3.63
CA PHE A 153 -0.87 -11.80 4.63
C PHE A 153 -1.41 -11.75 6.06
N VAL A 154 -2.32 -10.82 6.35
CA VAL A 154 -2.95 -10.68 7.67
C VAL A 154 -3.84 -11.88 7.96
N VAL A 155 -4.67 -12.31 7.00
CA VAL A 155 -5.53 -13.50 7.14
C VAL A 155 -4.69 -14.74 7.42
N ALA A 156 -3.61 -14.96 6.66
CA ALA A 156 -2.70 -16.09 6.86
C ALA A 156 -2.03 -16.06 8.25
N SER A 157 -1.63 -14.87 8.72
CA SER A 157 -1.05 -14.67 10.05
C SER A 157 -2.06 -14.94 11.17
N LEU A 158 -3.31 -14.53 11.01
CA LEU A 158 -4.39 -14.83 11.97
C LEU A 158 -4.77 -16.31 11.99
N GLN A 159 -4.80 -16.97 10.84
CA GLN A 159 -5.00 -18.41 10.76
C GLN A 159 -3.88 -19.17 11.47
N ARG A 160 -2.63 -18.72 11.34
CA ARG A 160 -1.47 -19.26 12.07
C ARG A 160 -1.66 -19.19 13.58
N ASP A 161 -2.00 -18.00 14.10
CA ASP A 161 -2.28 -17.80 15.52
C ASP A 161 -3.44 -18.69 16.00
N LYS A 162 -4.53 -18.79 15.22
CA LYS A 162 -5.66 -19.66 15.55
C LYS A 162 -5.26 -21.12 15.65
N THR A 163 -4.46 -21.64 14.71
CA THR A 163 -3.99 -23.03 14.75
C THR A 163 -3.15 -23.29 15.99
N LEU A 164 -2.21 -22.40 16.33
CA LEU A 164 -1.32 -22.56 17.48
C LEU A 164 -2.10 -22.61 18.81
N ARG A 165 -3.11 -21.75 18.96
CA ARG A 165 -3.98 -21.74 20.16
C ARG A 165 -4.82 -23.01 20.30
N LEU A 166 -5.16 -23.69 19.20
CA LEU A 166 -5.88 -24.96 19.25
C LEU A 166 -4.94 -26.08 19.70
N THR A 167 -3.71 -26.13 19.18
CA THR A 167 -2.71 -27.14 19.58
C THR A 167 -2.33 -27.02 21.05
N GLU A 168 -2.19 -25.79 21.57
CA GLU A 168 -1.94 -25.54 23.00
C GLU A 168 -3.07 -26.02 23.91
N LYS A 169 -4.32 -26.01 23.43
CA LYS A 169 -5.47 -26.50 24.20
C LYS A 169 -5.57 -28.02 24.20
N GLU A 170 -5.22 -28.68 23.11
CA GLU A 170 -5.23 -30.16 23.02
C GLU A 170 -4.10 -30.80 23.84
N THR A 171 -3.03 -30.05 24.11
CA THR A 171 -1.87 -30.54 24.88
C THR A 171 -2.05 -30.36 26.40
N LYS A 172 -3.08 -29.63 26.84
CA LYS A 172 -3.40 -29.36 28.25
C LYS A 172 -4.60 -30.18 28.71
#